data_AF-A0A437L0T6-F1
#
_entry.id   AF-A0A437L0T6-F1
#
_cell.length_a   1.000
_cell.length_b   1.000
_cell.length_c   1.000
_cell.angle_alpha   90.00
_cell.angle_beta   90.00
_cell.angle_gamma   90.00
#
_symmetry.space_group_name_H-M   'P 1'
#
loop_
_entity.id
_entity.type
_entity.pdbx_description
1 polymer ?
#
loop_
_entity_poly.entity_id
_entity_poly.type
_entity_poly.pdbx_seq_one_letter_code
_entity_poly.pdbx_strand_id
1 'polypeptide(L)'
;MVNKKFKMKKIFSLFILITSIIHAQETEFTFTPEKGMTDYIVISVEGKTAPEIYKKVIEWIKINYKNPDKVILSTIENEYIRFEGIGENAFSYENMYGKGFKDIKYQIEIYIKDGKYKFDVIKYENWFSGNSSESASWYEIPEYKNNLTEERLKNIFYRKNGKPRETNKYFYENINYFNTLNKSLFESINSTVKKNDNW
;
A
#
# COMPACT_ATOMS: atom_id res chain seq x y z
N MET A 1 6.02 75.98 -15.06
CA MET A 1 6.28 75.03 -13.95
C MET A 1 4.95 74.54 -13.38
N VAL A 2 4.54 73.30 -13.67
CA VAL A 2 3.51 72.58 -12.88
C VAL A 2 3.96 71.14 -12.76
N ASN A 3 4.31 70.74 -11.54
CA ASN A 3 4.93 69.48 -11.18
C ASN A 3 3.82 68.48 -10.81
N LYS A 4 3.43 67.58 -11.71
CA LYS A 4 2.40 66.57 -11.44
C LYS A 4 3.08 65.29 -10.92
N LYS A 5 3.12 65.15 -9.58
CA LYS A 5 3.55 63.92 -8.88
C LYS A 5 2.69 62.74 -9.35
N PHE A 6 3.29 61.78 -10.04
CA PHE A 6 2.66 60.48 -10.26
C PHE A 6 2.63 59.71 -8.94
N LYS A 7 1.42 59.54 -8.37
CA LYS A 7 1.17 58.65 -7.23
C LYS A 7 1.34 57.20 -7.72
N MET A 8 2.33 56.48 -7.20
CA MET A 8 2.39 55.03 -7.29
C MET A 8 1.12 54.45 -6.65
N LYS A 9 0.19 53.94 -7.46
CA LYS A 9 -0.86 53.05 -6.96
C LYS A 9 -0.16 51.74 -6.59
N LYS A 10 -0.27 51.36 -5.32
CA LYS A 10 0.22 50.09 -4.78
C LYS A 10 -0.39 48.94 -5.58
N ILE A 11 0.36 48.35 -6.50
CA ILE A 11 0.03 47.05 -7.08
C ILE A 11 0.56 46.01 -6.09
N PHE A 12 -0.21 45.77 -5.02
CA PHE A 12 -0.12 44.53 -4.27
C PHE A 12 -1.08 43.55 -4.97
N SER A 13 -0.69 43.05 -6.14
CA SER A 13 -1.48 42.07 -6.86
C SER A 13 -0.96 40.66 -6.58
N LEU A 14 -1.79 39.94 -5.81
CA LEU A 14 -2.04 38.51 -5.94
C LEU A 14 -0.86 37.57 -5.59
N PHE A 15 -0.61 37.41 -4.30
CA PHE A 15 -0.22 36.09 -3.80
C PHE A 15 -1.42 35.17 -4.03
N ILE A 16 -1.42 34.43 -5.13
CA ILE A 16 -2.33 33.32 -5.35
C ILE A 16 -2.08 32.37 -4.17
N LEU A 17 -3.05 32.31 -3.26
CA LEU A 17 -3.22 31.20 -2.34
C LEU A 17 -3.34 29.96 -3.22
N ILE A 18 -2.21 29.30 -3.47
CA ILE A 18 -2.20 27.89 -3.81
C ILE A 18 -2.72 27.24 -2.54
N THR A 19 -4.04 27.15 -2.43
CA THR A 19 -4.67 26.15 -1.58
C THR A 19 -4.23 24.83 -2.21
N SER A 20 -3.07 24.35 -1.80
CA SER A 20 -2.74 22.94 -1.89
C SER A 20 -3.96 22.27 -1.27
N ILE A 21 -4.77 21.64 -2.13
CA ILE A 21 -5.75 20.70 -1.66
C ILE A 21 -4.87 19.59 -1.11
N ILE A 22 -4.53 19.71 0.18
CA ILE A 22 -3.95 18.64 0.98
C ILE A 22 -5.09 17.63 1.08
N HIS A 23 -5.33 16.91 -0.02
CA HIS A 23 -5.85 15.57 0.10
C HIS A 23 -4.80 14.91 0.97
N ALA A 24 -5.14 14.64 2.23
CA ALA A 24 -4.34 13.76 3.05
C ALA A 24 -4.20 12.47 2.24
N GLN A 25 -3.05 12.29 1.60
CA GLN A 25 -2.77 11.06 0.89
C GLN A 25 -2.67 10.00 1.98
N GLU A 26 -3.44 8.93 1.83
CA GLU A 26 -3.41 7.82 2.76
C GLU A 26 -1.97 7.28 2.83
N THR A 27 -1.39 7.28 4.02
CA THR A 27 -0.03 6.78 4.29
C THR A 27 -0.05 5.35 4.80
N GLU A 28 -1.23 4.83 5.11
CA GLU A 28 -1.46 3.47 5.58
C GLU A 28 -2.73 2.93 4.93
N PHE A 29 -2.72 1.63 4.64
CA PHE A 29 -3.93 0.95 4.23
C PHE A 29 -4.90 0.94 5.40
N THR A 30 -6.09 1.45 5.17
CA THR A 30 -7.21 1.40 6.10
C THR A 30 -8.36 0.65 5.44
N PHE A 31 -9.39 0.35 6.22
CA PHE A 31 -10.63 -0.18 5.69
C PHE A 31 -11.83 0.50 6.32
N THR A 32 -12.78 0.84 5.46
CA THR A 32 -14.12 1.24 5.90
C THR A 32 -15.17 0.41 5.18
N PRO A 33 -16.30 0.10 5.82
CA PRO A 33 -17.41 -0.59 5.17
C PRO A 33 -18.00 0.16 3.96
N GLU A 34 -17.78 1.47 3.91
CA GLU A 34 -18.26 2.34 2.83
C GLU A 34 -17.32 2.34 1.62
N LYS A 35 -16.00 2.29 1.86
CA LYS A 35 -14.99 2.47 0.80
C LYS A 35 -14.18 1.22 0.48
N GLY A 36 -14.28 0.18 1.30
CA GLY A 36 -13.38 -0.96 1.20
C GLY A 36 -12.00 -0.65 1.78
N MET A 37 -11.00 -1.40 1.34
CA MET A 37 -9.61 -1.15 1.68
C MET A 37 -9.10 0.06 0.88
N THR A 38 -8.17 0.85 1.42
CA THR A 38 -7.50 1.86 0.62
C THR A 38 -6.89 1.22 -0.64
N ASP A 39 -7.11 1.78 -1.83
CA ASP A 39 -6.54 1.23 -3.08
C ASP A 39 -5.02 1.17 -3.04
N TYR A 40 -4.42 2.31 -2.70
CA TYR A 40 -2.99 2.50 -2.64
C TYR A 40 -2.65 3.56 -1.61
N ILE A 41 -1.41 3.51 -1.14
CA ILE A 41 -0.85 4.52 -0.25
C ILE A 41 0.29 5.25 -0.94
N VAL A 42 0.52 6.50 -0.57
CA VAL A 42 1.65 7.28 -1.06
C VAL A 42 2.53 7.67 0.11
N ILE A 43 3.80 7.30 0.02
CA ILE A 43 4.77 7.47 1.09
C ILE A 43 5.83 8.47 0.67
N SER A 44 5.98 9.52 1.46
CA SER A 44 7.06 10.51 1.29
C SER A 44 8.38 9.97 1.84
N VAL A 45 9.44 10.11 1.07
CA VAL A 45 10.83 9.80 1.41
C VAL A 45 11.71 10.98 1.00
N GLU A 46 11.49 12.11 1.67
CA GLU A 46 12.09 13.40 1.33
C GLU A 46 13.62 13.33 1.20
N GLY A 47 14.16 14.05 0.21
CA GLY A 47 15.60 14.06 -0.07
C GLY A 47 16.12 12.81 -0.80
N LYS A 48 15.24 11.89 -1.23
CA LYS A 48 15.61 10.78 -2.12
C LYS A 48 15.19 11.05 -3.56
N THR A 49 16.10 10.80 -4.49
CA THR A 49 15.82 10.81 -5.93
C THR A 49 15.15 9.51 -6.38
N ALA A 50 14.42 9.54 -7.49
CA ALA A 50 13.78 8.35 -8.04
C ALA A 50 14.77 7.18 -8.27
N PRO A 51 16.00 7.38 -8.79
CA PRO A 51 16.99 6.31 -8.88
C PRO A 51 17.42 5.71 -7.54
N GLU A 52 17.56 6.54 -6.50
CA GLU A 52 17.89 6.04 -5.16
C GLU A 52 16.76 5.19 -4.58
N ILE A 53 15.51 5.64 -4.74
CA ILE A 53 14.32 4.89 -4.31
C ILE A 53 14.24 3.57 -5.06
N TYR A 54 14.35 3.59 -6.39
CA TYR A 54 14.29 2.40 -7.23
C TYR A 54 15.35 1.36 -6.82
N LYS A 55 16.60 1.80 -6.68
CA LYS A 55 17.68 0.93 -6.21
C LYS A 55 17.36 0.29 -4.86
N LYS A 56 16.87 1.09 -3.90
CA LYS A 56 16.52 0.61 -2.55
C LYS A 56 15.35 -0.36 -2.54
N VAL A 57 14.35 -0.17 -3.39
CA VAL A 57 13.24 -1.12 -3.56
C VAL A 57 13.76 -2.45 -4.10
N ILE A 58 14.58 -2.43 -5.14
CA ILE A 58 15.20 -3.65 -5.70
C ILE A 58 16.07 -4.37 -4.67
N GLU A 59 16.90 -3.64 -3.92
CA GLU A 59 17.71 -4.20 -2.83
C GLU A 59 16.85 -4.83 -1.73
N TRP A 60 15.78 -4.15 -1.31
CA TRP A 60 14.84 -4.67 -0.33
C TRP A 60 14.19 -5.97 -0.81
N ILE A 61 13.77 -6.06 -2.07
CA ILE A 61 13.24 -7.30 -2.65
C ILE A 61 14.31 -8.40 -2.62
N LYS A 62 15.54 -8.09 -3.01
CA LYS A 62 16.66 -9.06 -3.01
C LYS A 62 17.00 -9.62 -1.62
N ILE A 63 16.80 -8.83 -0.57
CA ILE A 63 17.06 -9.24 0.81
C ILE A 63 15.90 -10.04 1.40
N ASN A 64 14.65 -9.68 1.08
CA ASN A 64 13.48 -10.24 1.76
C ASN A 64 12.85 -11.45 1.05
N TYR A 65 13.22 -11.71 -0.21
CA TYR A 65 12.64 -12.82 -0.98
C TYR A 65 13.70 -13.86 -1.35
N LYS A 66 13.38 -15.13 -1.12
CA LYS A 66 14.28 -16.27 -1.37
C LYS A 66 14.77 -16.37 -2.83
N ASN A 67 13.90 -16.03 -3.79
CA ASN A 67 14.20 -16.08 -5.22
C ASN A 67 13.82 -14.73 -5.86
N PRO A 68 14.62 -13.67 -5.67
CA PRO A 68 14.24 -12.31 -6.01
C PRO A 68 13.94 -12.12 -7.51
N ASP A 69 14.68 -12.79 -8.38
CA ASP A 69 14.49 -12.69 -9.83
C ASP A 69 13.19 -13.35 -10.31
N LYS A 70 12.60 -14.26 -9.51
CA LYS A 70 11.29 -14.87 -9.83
C LYS A 70 10.11 -14.07 -9.29
N VAL A 71 10.32 -13.33 -8.21
CA VAL A 71 9.26 -12.52 -7.59
C VAL A 71 9.10 -11.18 -8.29
N ILE A 72 10.15 -10.62 -8.89
CA ILE A 72 10.05 -9.42 -9.72
C ILE A 72 9.38 -9.81 -11.04
N LEU A 73 8.20 -9.28 -11.28
CA LEU A 73 7.40 -9.59 -12.47
C LEU A 73 7.64 -8.59 -13.61
N SER A 74 7.93 -7.33 -13.28
CA SER A 74 8.17 -6.27 -14.26
C SER A 74 8.87 -5.08 -13.62
N THR A 75 9.68 -4.38 -14.40
CA THR A 75 10.32 -3.12 -14.01
C THR A 75 10.34 -2.12 -15.16
N ILE A 76 10.28 -0.83 -14.82
CA ILE A 76 10.70 0.29 -15.66
C ILE A 76 11.70 1.07 -14.83
N GLU A 77 12.92 1.21 -15.31
CA GLU A 77 14.03 1.75 -14.53
C GLU A 77 13.66 3.13 -13.95
N ASN A 78 13.87 3.30 -12.64
CA ASN A 78 13.58 4.52 -11.86
C ASN A 78 12.09 4.91 -11.75
N GLU A 79 11.17 4.18 -12.36
CA GLU A 79 9.75 4.58 -12.44
C GLU A 79 8.81 3.57 -11.79
N TYR A 80 9.05 2.26 -12.00
CA TYR A 80 8.07 1.24 -11.69
C TYR A 80 8.71 -0.11 -11.36
N ILE A 81 8.14 -0.79 -10.36
CA ILE A 81 8.47 -2.16 -10.00
C ILE A 81 7.17 -2.89 -9.66
N ARG A 82 6.96 -4.07 -10.24
CA ARG A 82 5.91 -5.01 -9.83
C ARG A 82 6.52 -6.31 -9.35
N PHE A 83 6.03 -6.80 -8.23
CA PHE A 83 6.49 -8.07 -7.67
C PHE A 83 5.35 -8.88 -7.05
N GLU A 84 5.56 -10.20 -6.95
CA GLU A 84 4.68 -11.16 -6.29
C GLU A 84 5.33 -11.71 -5.03
N GLY A 85 4.61 -11.72 -3.92
CA GLY A 85 5.09 -12.28 -2.66
C GLY A 85 4.16 -13.32 -2.07
N ILE A 86 4.71 -14.14 -1.17
CA ILE A 86 3.95 -15.05 -0.32
C ILE A 86 4.14 -14.60 1.13
N GLY A 87 3.03 -14.40 1.83
CA GLY A 87 3.01 -14.17 3.27
C GLY A 87 2.57 -15.44 3.98
N GLU A 88 3.49 -16.12 4.65
CA GLU A 88 3.18 -17.32 5.44
C GLU A 88 2.32 -16.96 6.65
N ASN A 89 1.22 -17.69 6.86
CA ASN A 89 0.27 -17.47 7.97
C ASN A 89 -0.24 -16.01 8.11
N ALA A 90 -0.24 -15.23 7.03
CA ALA A 90 -0.53 -13.81 7.04
C ALA A 90 -2.03 -13.45 6.92
N PHE A 91 -2.89 -14.44 6.65
CA PHE A 91 -4.35 -14.26 6.67
C PHE A 91 -4.96 -14.92 7.91
N SER A 92 -5.40 -14.10 8.83
CA SER A 92 -6.17 -14.48 10.02
C SER A 92 -7.66 -14.61 9.68
N TYR A 93 -8.30 -15.67 10.18
CA TYR A 93 -9.75 -15.89 10.06
C TYR A 93 -10.33 -16.60 11.28
N GLU A 94 -11.62 -16.43 11.53
CA GLU A 94 -12.35 -17.13 12.58
C GLU A 94 -12.87 -18.47 12.04
N ASN A 95 -12.73 -19.55 12.81
CA ASN A 95 -13.29 -20.87 12.51
C ASN A 95 -13.88 -21.52 13.78
N MET A 96 -14.43 -22.74 13.68
CA MET A 96 -15.09 -23.41 14.82
C MET A 96 -14.16 -23.73 16.00
N TYR A 97 -12.85 -23.73 15.79
CA TYR A 97 -11.80 -23.99 16.78
C TYR A 97 -11.09 -22.70 17.23
N GLY A 98 -11.58 -21.52 16.82
CA GLY A 98 -11.01 -20.22 17.12
C GLY A 98 -10.27 -19.60 15.93
N LYS A 99 -9.18 -18.88 16.22
CA LYS A 99 -8.40 -18.16 15.21
C LYS A 99 -7.55 -19.11 14.38
N GLY A 100 -7.79 -19.14 13.07
CA GLY A 100 -6.98 -19.84 12.09
C GLY A 100 -6.10 -18.89 11.28
N PHE A 101 -5.09 -19.47 10.64
CA PHE A 101 -4.16 -18.76 9.75
C PHE A 101 -4.07 -19.46 8.40
N LYS A 102 -3.84 -18.68 7.34
CA LYS A 102 -3.58 -19.12 5.97
C LYS A 102 -2.45 -18.31 5.37
N ASP A 103 -1.78 -18.91 4.41
CA ASP A 103 -0.85 -18.19 3.56
C ASP A 103 -1.61 -17.28 2.61
N ILE A 104 -0.98 -16.16 2.27
CA ILE A 104 -1.44 -15.24 1.25
C ILE A 104 -0.45 -15.21 0.10
N LYS A 105 -0.95 -14.92 -1.09
CA LYS A 105 -0.14 -14.52 -2.22
C LYS A 105 -0.65 -13.17 -2.70
N TYR A 106 0.28 -12.23 -2.89
CA TYR A 106 -0.06 -10.87 -3.25
C TYR A 106 0.80 -10.39 -4.41
N GLN A 107 0.28 -9.41 -5.14
CA GLN A 107 1.09 -8.65 -6.08
C GLN A 107 1.01 -7.18 -5.73
N ILE A 108 2.17 -6.54 -5.71
CA ILE A 108 2.31 -5.13 -5.38
C ILE A 108 2.95 -4.40 -6.55
N GLU A 109 2.44 -3.21 -6.83
CA GLU A 109 3.07 -2.25 -7.72
C GLU A 109 3.63 -1.07 -6.93
N ILE A 110 4.88 -0.74 -7.21
CA ILE A 110 5.58 0.42 -6.67
C ILE A 110 5.80 1.40 -7.81
N TYR A 111 5.21 2.60 -7.70
CA TYR A 111 5.45 3.69 -8.65
C TYR A 111 6.30 4.76 -7.98
N ILE A 112 7.31 5.25 -8.67
CA ILE A 112 8.38 6.05 -8.07
C ILE A 112 8.38 7.45 -8.67
N LYS A 113 8.57 8.45 -7.81
CA LYS A 113 8.88 9.83 -8.17
C LYS A 113 9.94 10.34 -7.20
N ASP A 114 10.57 11.47 -7.52
CA ASP A 114 11.44 12.12 -6.55
C ASP A 114 10.69 12.42 -5.25
N GLY A 115 11.32 12.02 -4.13
CA GLY A 115 10.83 12.23 -2.77
C GLY A 115 9.64 11.38 -2.35
N LYS A 116 9.14 10.44 -3.17
CA LYS A 116 7.99 9.59 -2.79
C LYS A 116 7.80 8.35 -3.65
N TYR A 117 7.06 7.38 -3.12
CA TYR A 117 6.57 6.24 -3.89
C TYR A 117 5.10 5.95 -3.59
N LYS A 118 4.39 5.39 -4.57
CA LYS A 118 3.05 4.79 -4.41
C LYS A 118 3.23 3.31 -4.15
N PHE A 119 2.55 2.76 -3.15
CA PHE A 119 2.49 1.33 -2.86
C PHE A 119 1.05 0.85 -3.06
N ASP A 120 0.86 -0.09 -3.99
CA ASP A 120 -0.45 -0.47 -4.51
C ASP A 120 -0.60 -2.00 -4.51
N VAL A 121 -1.58 -2.52 -3.76
CA VAL A 121 -1.83 -3.97 -3.66
C VAL A 121 -2.82 -4.37 -4.75
N ILE A 122 -2.30 -4.78 -5.90
CA ILE A 122 -3.13 -5.04 -7.10
C ILE A 122 -3.75 -6.44 -7.14
N LYS A 123 -3.23 -7.37 -6.32
CA LYS A 123 -3.73 -8.74 -6.22
C LYS A 123 -3.58 -9.27 -4.81
N TYR A 124 -4.60 -9.95 -4.31
CA TYR A 124 -4.59 -10.61 -3.01
C TYR A 124 -5.36 -11.92 -3.05
N GLU A 125 -4.66 -13.02 -2.81
CA GLU A 125 -5.20 -14.38 -2.79
C GLU A 125 -4.87 -15.05 -1.45
N ASN A 126 -5.76 -15.90 -0.94
CA ASN A 126 -5.43 -16.80 0.15
C ASN A 126 -5.35 -18.26 -0.33
N TRP A 127 -4.54 -19.05 0.38
CA TRP A 127 -4.46 -20.47 0.13
C TRP A 127 -5.69 -21.19 0.71
N PHE A 128 -6.33 -22.01 -0.11
CA PHE A 128 -7.35 -22.94 0.32
C PHE A 128 -6.81 -24.35 0.09
N SER A 129 -6.73 -25.16 1.15
CA SER A 129 -6.18 -26.52 1.08
C SER A 129 -7.18 -27.55 0.52
N GLY A 130 -8.48 -27.22 0.49
CA GLY A 130 -9.55 -28.14 0.09
C GLY A 130 -9.57 -29.47 0.86
N ASN A 131 -10.40 -30.41 0.39
CA ASN A 131 -10.52 -31.76 0.98
C ASN A 131 -9.61 -32.79 0.26
N SER A 132 -9.02 -32.41 -0.86
CA SER A 132 -8.05 -33.18 -1.65
C SER A 132 -6.99 -32.25 -2.23
N SER A 133 -5.80 -32.79 -2.56
CA SER A 133 -4.71 -32.02 -3.17
C SER A 133 -5.11 -31.34 -4.49
N GLU A 134 -6.09 -31.89 -5.21
CA GLU A 134 -6.64 -31.32 -6.46
C GLU A 134 -7.56 -30.11 -6.22
N SER A 135 -8.11 -29.99 -5.02
CA SER A 135 -8.96 -28.87 -4.61
C SER A 135 -8.18 -27.73 -3.93
N ALA A 136 -6.86 -27.93 -3.73
CA ALA A 136 -6.00 -26.93 -3.14
C ALA A 136 -5.64 -25.86 -4.18
N SER A 137 -5.99 -24.60 -3.92
CA SER A 137 -5.75 -23.51 -4.87
C SER A 137 -5.67 -22.14 -4.18
N TRP A 138 -5.14 -21.18 -4.92
CA TRP A 138 -5.18 -19.77 -4.57
C TRP A 138 -6.51 -19.18 -5.00
N TYR A 139 -7.21 -18.51 -4.07
CA TYR A 139 -8.47 -17.82 -4.35
C TYR A 139 -8.29 -16.33 -4.13
N GLU A 140 -8.59 -15.53 -5.15
CA GLU A 140 -8.65 -14.07 -5.01
C GLU A 140 -9.73 -13.69 -4.00
N ILE A 141 -9.42 -12.73 -3.14
CA ILE A 141 -10.33 -12.25 -2.10
C ILE A 141 -10.88 -10.89 -2.58
N PRO A 142 -12.06 -10.85 -3.24
CA PRO A 142 -12.53 -9.66 -3.94
C PRO A 142 -12.84 -8.50 -2.99
N GLU A 143 -13.02 -8.78 -1.69
CA GLU A 143 -13.23 -7.79 -0.63
C GLU A 143 -12.07 -6.82 -0.46
N TYR A 144 -10.90 -7.16 -0.99
CA TYR A 144 -9.69 -6.34 -0.97
C TYR A 144 -9.49 -5.53 -2.26
N LYS A 145 -10.47 -5.55 -3.17
CA LYS A 145 -10.49 -4.77 -4.41
C LYS A 145 -11.65 -3.79 -4.35
N ASN A 146 -11.40 -2.51 -4.65
CA ASN A 146 -12.40 -1.41 -4.55
C ASN A 146 -13.54 -1.45 -5.57
N ASN A 147 -13.87 -2.63 -6.07
CA ASN A 147 -14.93 -2.86 -7.03
C ASN A 147 -16.18 -3.48 -6.40
N LEU A 148 -16.25 -3.57 -5.06
CA LEU A 148 -17.47 -3.95 -4.37
C LEU A 148 -18.31 -2.71 -4.06
N THR A 149 -19.62 -2.77 -4.36
CA THR A 149 -20.57 -1.74 -3.93
C THR A 149 -20.60 -1.62 -2.41
N GLU A 150 -20.80 -0.42 -1.88
CA GLU A 150 -21.02 -0.16 -0.45
C GLU A 150 -22.04 -1.13 0.17
N GLU A 151 -23.15 -1.42 -0.52
CA GLU A 151 -24.16 -2.37 -0.03
C GLU A 151 -23.57 -3.77 0.19
N ARG A 152 -22.78 -4.25 -0.78
CA ARG A 152 -22.12 -5.56 -0.69
C ARG A 152 -21.10 -5.59 0.44
N LEU A 153 -20.28 -4.55 0.60
CA LEU A 153 -19.35 -4.44 1.73
C LEU A 153 -20.11 -4.46 3.07
N LYS A 154 -21.16 -3.64 3.22
CA LYS A 154 -22.01 -3.66 4.43
C LYS A 154 -22.59 -5.05 4.70
N ASN A 155 -23.07 -5.76 3.68
CA ASN A 155 -23.62 -7.11 3.84
C ASN A 155 -22.57 -8.16 4.25
N ILE A 156 -21.33 -8.01 3.78
CA ILE A 156 -20.20 -8.87 4.15
C ILE A 156 -19.77 -8.60 5.58
N PHE A 157 -19.57 -7.35 5.97
CA PHE A 157 -18.98 -6.99 7.26
C PHE A 157 -20.00 -6.87 8.40
N TYR A 158 -21.26 -6.57 8.09
CA TYR A 158 -22.31 -6.30 9.07
C TYR A 158 -23.51 -7.22 8.88
N ARG A 159 -24.20 -7.47 9.99
CA ARG A 159 -25.53 -8.06 10.04
C ARG A 159 -26.57 -6.99 9.67
N LYS A 160 -27.77 -7.41 9.28
CA LYS A 160 -28.89 -6.49 8.98
C LYS A 160 -29.25 -5.54 10.13
N ASN A 161 -28.92 -5.90 11.37
CA ASN A 161 -29.12 -5.06 12.56
C ASN A 161 -27.94 -4.11 12.86
N GLY A 162 -27.00 -3.95 11.94
CA GLY A 162 -25.85 -3.05 12.07
C GLY A 162 -24.71 -3.56 12.96
N LYS A 163 -24.81 -4.77 13.55
CA LYS A 163 -23.70 -5.36 14.31
C LYS A 163 -22.65 -5.97 13.38
N PRO A 164 -21.34 -5.85 13.66
CA PRO A 164 -20.30 -6.56 12.91
C PRO A 164 -20.52 -8.08 12.90
N ARG A 165 -20.04 -8.74 11.84
CA ARG A 165 -19.99 -10.19 11.77
C ARG A 165 -18.68 -10.70 12.37
N GLU A 166 -18.79 -11.67 13.29
CA GLU A 166 -17.65 -12.35 13.91
C GLU A 166 -16.72 -13.01 12.88
N THR A 167 -17.26 -13.46 11.75
CA THR A 167 -16.48 -14.06 10.66
C THR A 167 -15.42 -13.11 10.07
N ASN A 168 -15.58 -11.79 10.24
CA ASN A 168 -14.64 -10.78 9.76
C ASN A 168 -13.85 -10.10 10.89
N LYS A 169 -13.90 -10.66 12.10
CA LYS A 169 -13.23 -10.12 13.29
C LYS A 169 -11.75 -9.80 13.07
N TYR A 170 -11.07 -10.61 12.27
CA TYR A 170 -9.63 -10.47 11.99
C TYR A 170 -9.30 -9.72 10.70
N PHE A 171 -10.29 -9.17 10.00
CA PHE A 171 -10.06 -8.51 8.72
C PHE A 171 -9.03 -7.37 8.80
N TYR A 172 -9.09 -6.57 9.87
CA TYR A 172 -8.14 -5.48 10.10
C TYR A 172 -6.69 -5.96 10.30
N GLU A 173 -6.49 -7.16 10.86
CA GLU A 173 -5.15 -7.73 10.99
C GLU A 173 -4.55 -8.05 9.62
N ASN A 174 -5.37 -8.52 8.69
CA ASN A 174 -4.96 -8.87 7.33
C ASN A 174 -4.50 -7.62 6.55
N ILE A 175 -5.14 -6.46 6.77
CA ILE A 175 -4.69 -5.18 6.21
C ILE A 175 -3.34 -4.77 6.81
N ASN A 176 -3.18 -4.95 8.13
CA ASN A 176 -1.98 -4.53 8.84
C ASN A 176 -0.72 -5.26 8.35
N TYR A 177 -0.86 -6.45 7.74
CA TYR A 177 0.24 -7.11 7.05
C TYR A 177 0.88 -6.21 5.98
N PHE A 178 0.08 -5.56 5.13
CA PHE A 178 0.57 -4.67 4.08
C PHE A 178 1.16 -3.37 4.64
N ASN A 179 0.60 -2.84 5.73
CA ASN A 179 1.20 -1.70 6.43
C ASN A 179 2.57 -2.05 6.99
N THR A 180 2.72 -3.25 7.56
CA THR A 180 4.01 -3.74 8.07
C THR A 180 5.02 -3.95 6.94
N LEU A 181 4.57 -4.50 5.80
CA LEU A 181 5.41 -4.70 4.61
C LEU A 181 5.90 -3.35 4.03
N ASN A 182 4.99 -2.39 3.87
CA ASN A 182 5.32 -1.04 3.44
C ASN A 182 6.27 -0.33 4.42
N LYS A 183 6.05 -0.49 5.73
CA LYS A 183 6.95 0.05 6.76
C LYS A 183 8.37 -0.50 6.62
N SER A 184 8.52 -1.81 6.41
CA SER A 184 9.83 -2.43 6.17
C SER A 184 10.52 -1.85 4.93
N LEU A 185 9.78 -1.63 3.84
CA LEU A 185 10.31 -1.00 2.63
C LEU A 185 10.75 0.44 2.90
N PHE A 186 9.91 1.23 3.57
CA PHE A 186 10.20 2.60 3.97
C PHE A 186 11.48 2.70 4.80
N GLU A 187 11.64 1.83 5.80
CA GLU A 187 12.86 1.76 6.62
C GLU A 187 14.09 1.42 5.77
N SER A 188 13.97 0.51 4.80
CA SER A 188 15.07 0.16 3.89
C SER A 188 15.49 1.32 3.00
N ILE A 189 14.53 2.08 2.43
CA ILE A 189 14.81 3.27 1.61
C ILE A 189 15.54 4.36 2.42
N ASN A 190 15.13 4.56 3.67
CA ASN A 190 15.73 5.57 4.54
C ASN A 190 16.99 5.11 5.27
N SER A 191 17.26 3.80 5.31
CA SER A 191 18.47 3.28 5.91
C SER A 191 19.71 3.74 5.13
N THR A 192 20.69 4.28 5.85
CA THR A 192 22.05 4.34 5.33
C THR A 192 22.60 2.92 5.37
N VAL A 193 23.01 2.38 4.22
CA VAL A 193 23.69 1.08 4.20
C VAL A 193 25.00 1.26 4.97
N LYS A 194 25.03 0.82 6.23
CA LYS A 194 26.30 0.63 6.92
C LYS A 194 26.95 -0.55 6.26
N LYS A 195 28.03 -0.28 5.52
CA LYS A 195 28.94 -1.31 5.05
C LYS A 195 29.40 -2.07 6.30
N ASN A 196 28.96 -3.31 6.44
CA ASN A 196 29.39 -4.13 7.56
C ASN A 196 30.76 -4.67 7.15
N ASP A 197 31.83 -3.96 7.50
CA ASP A 197 33.20 -4.27 7.08
C ASP A 197 33.79 -5.51 7.81
N ASN A 198 32.93 -6.34 8.42
CA ASN A 198 33.31 -7.50 9.25
C ASN A 198 33.01 -8.85 8.57
N TRP A 199 33.04 -8.92 7.24
CA TRP A 199 33.07 -10.18 6.48
C TRP A 199 34.27 -10.23 5.55
#